data_AF-C5DE53-F1
#
_entry.id   AF-C5DE53-F1
#
_cell.length_a   1.000
_cell.length_b   1.000
_cell.length_c   1.000
_cell.angle_alpha   90.00
_cell.angle_beta   90.00
_cell.angle_gamma   90.00
#
_symmetry.space_group_name_H-M   'P 1'
#
loop_
_entity.id
_entity.type
_entity.pdbx_description
1 polymer ?
#
loop_
_entity_poly.entity_id
_entity_poly.type
_entity_poly.pdbx_seq_one_letter_code
_entity_poly.pdbx_strand_id
1 'polypeptide(L)'
;MSAFWRGNGSSGVGSSVMSAEKDLANDIVINNPAEDSISDIAFSPQQDFLFSVSSWDKKVRVWDINGGTAQGRAEYQHQAPVLATRWSGDGTKIASGGCDNAVMVFDVGSGQAQQVGAHDAAVKALRFVQCGPTNAECLVTGSWDKTVKYWDLRQPQPISTLMMPERVYCMDSKQKLLVVGTAERHIVVIDLNNPTSIFKTTTSPLKWQTRSVACYIEGNGFAVGSIEGRCAIQYVDDQEQRKSGFSFKCHRVQQQSTGAAGGRSSTESQVYPVNSIVFHPVYGTFATAGGDGSFHFWDKNLRHRLKGFPSLKASIPVCNFNRNGSIFAYALSYDWSQGLMGNRPDYPNVVRLHAVTDEEVKEKKKR
;
A
#
# COMPACT_ATOMS: atom_id res chain seq x y z
N MET A 1 15.68 47.47 21.06
CA MET A 1 16.22 48.04 19.80
C MET A 1 17.26 47.07 19.25
N SER A 2 17.32 46.96 17.92
CA SER A 2 18.40 46.39 17.08
C SER A 2 18.82 44.94 17.35
N ALA A 3 18.45 44.00 16.46
CA ALA A 3 19.32 43.44 15.40
C ALA A 3 20.52 42.65 16.01
N PHE A 4 20.69 41.36 15.77
CA PHE A 4 21.31 40.80 14.57
C PHE A 4 21.02 39.29 14.49
N TRP A 5 20.47 38.80 13.37
CA TRP A 5 20.74 37.44 12.87
C TRP A 5 20.73 37.50 11.34
N ARG A 6 21.92 37.68 10.75
CA ARG A 6 22.24 37.13 9.43
C ARG A 6 22.92 35.80 9.68
N GLY A 7 22.20 34.71 9.43
CA GLY A 7 22.73 33.35 9.40
C GLY A 7 22.48 32.77 8.02
N ASN A 8 23.56 32.57 7.28
CA ASN A 8 23.64 32.14 5.90
C ASN A 8 22.85 30.84 5.65
N GLY A 9 21.84 30.88 4.78
CA GLY A 9 21.23 29.68 4.23
C GLY A 9 22.15 29.10 3.16
N SER A 10 22.89 28.03 3.50
CA SER A 10 23.52 27.18 2.50
C SER A 10 22.69 25.91 2.31
N SER A 11 22.53 25.58 1.04
CA SER A 11 21.78 24.47 0.45
C SER A 11 22.18 23.08 1.00
N GLY A 12 21.40 22.55 1.93
CA GLY A 12 21.50 21.16 2.43
C GLY A 12 20.71 20.12 1.63
N VAL A 13 20.04 20.52 0.54
CA VAL A 13 19.20 19.60 -0.26
C VAL A 13 20.04 18.67 -1.15
N GLY A 14 21.23 19.11 -1.60
CA GLY A 14 22.06 18.34 -2.53
C GLY A 14 22.76 17.13 -1.91
N SER A 15 23.19 17.20 -0.65
CA SER A 15 23.96 16.11 -0.01
C SER A 15 23.09 14.94 0.43
N SER A 16 21.86 15.21 0.88
CA SER A 16 20.90 14.17 1.34
C SER A 16 20.23 13.41 0.20
N VAL A 17 20.01 14.06 -0.95
CA VAL A 17 19.51 13.40 -2.17
C VAL A 17 20.57 12.47 -2.75
N MET A 18 21.83 12.94 -2.86
CA MET A 18 22.94 12.10 -3.36
C MET A 18 23.23 10.90 -2.47
N SER A 19 23.04 10.98 -1.14
CA SER A 19 23.17 9.81 -0.27
C SER A 19 22.03 8.81 -0.47
N ALA A 20 20.78 9.28 -0.59
CA ALA A 20 19.63 8.40 -0.78
C ALA A 20 19.64 7.71 -2.16
N GLU A 21 20.16 8.36 -3.22
CA GLU A 21 20.36 7.70 -4.53
C GLU A 21 21.40 6.57 -4.44
N LYS A 22 22.45 6.73 -3.63
CA LYS A 22 23.41 5.66 -3.36
C LYS A 22 22.80 4.52 -2.55
N ASP A 23 21.92 4.82 -1.61
CA ASP A 23 21.24 3.80 -0.80
C ASP A 23 20.38 2.88 -1.66
N LEU A 24 19.75 3.41 -2.71
CA LEU A 24 18.97 2.64 -3.68
C LEU A 24 19.81 1.91 -4.74
N ALA A 25 21.11 2.20 -4.83
CA ALA A 25 21.97 1.58 -5.83
C ALA A 25 22.18 0.08 -5.60
N ASN A 26 21.96 -0.38 -4.36
CA ASN A 26 22.09 -1.78 -3.96
C ASN A 26 20.76 -2.54 -3.95
N ASP A 27 19.66 -1.90 -4.33
CA ASP A 27 18.36 -2.57 -4.42
C ASP A 27 18.44 -3.72 -5.42
N ILE A 28 17.86 -4.87 -5.05
CA ILE A 28 17.69 -5.97 -6.01
C ILE A 28 16.62 -5.53 -7.00
N VAL A 29 16.97 -5.53 -8.29
CA VAL A 29 16.07 -5.13 -9.38
C VAL A 29 15.56 -6.36 -10.11
N ILE A 30 14.25 -6.53 -10.12
CA ILE A 30 13.56 -7.58 -10.87
C ILE A 30 13.04 -6.93 -12.14
N ASN A 31 13.75 -7.16 -13.23
CA ASN A 31 13.36 -6.69 -14.56
C ASN A 31 12.24 -7.56 -15.12
N ASN A 32 11.27 -6.93 -15.76
CA ASN A 32 10.10 -7.59 -16.36
C ASN A 32 9.36 -8.55 -15.39
N PRO A 33 9.04 -8.09 -14.16
CA PRO A 33 8.25 -8.88 -13.21
C PRO A 33 6.81 -9.06 -13.68
N ALA A 34 6.37 -8.28 -14.68
CA ALA A 34 5.10 -8.34 -15.37
C ALA A 34 5.21 -7.64 -16.74
N GLU A 35 4.27 -7.93 -17.65
CA GLU A 35 4.22 -7.38 -19.01
C GLU A 35 3.42 -6.06 -19.07
N ASP A 36 2.68 -5.74 -18.01
CA ASP A 36 1.93 -4.50 -17.81
C ASP A 36 2.04 -4.05 -16.34
N SER A 37 1.45 -2.91 -16.02
CA SER A 37 1.51 -2.22 -14.74
C SER A 37 1.23 -3.17 -13.57
N ILE A 38 2.04 -3.06 -12.52
CA ILE A 38 1.90 -3.86 -11.31
C ILE A 38 0.79 -3.27 -10.44
N SER A 39 -0.11 -4.12 -9.97
CA SER A 39 -1.25 -3.73 -9.13
C SER A 39 -1.03 -4.00 -7.64
N ASP A 40 -0.32 -5.08 -7.27
CA ASP A 40 -0.11 -5.46 -5.87
C ASP A 40 1.17 -6.30 -5.70
N ILE A 41 1.76 -6.24 -4.51
CA ILE A 41 2.89 -7.08 -4.06
C ILE A 41 2.54 -7.63 -2.67
N ALA A 42 2.68 -8.95 -2.48
CA ALA A 42 2.44 -9.59 -1.18
C ALA A 42 3.52 -10.61 -0.83
N PHE A 43 4.17 -10.42 0.31
CA PHE A 43 5.12 -11.39 0.85
C PHE A 43 4.42 -12.57 1.53
N SER A 44 5.06 -13.73 1.46
CA SER A 44 4.69 -14.89 2.26
C SER A 44 4.87 -14.59 3.74
N PRO A 45 3.91 -15.01 4.60
CA PRO A 45 4.08 -14.91 6.04
C PRO A 45 4.95 -16.04 6.60
N GLN A 46 5.44 -16.98 5.80
CA GLN A 46 6.28 -18.08 6.28
C GLN A 46 7.70 -18.09 5.69
N GLN A 47 7.92 -17.38 4.58
CA GLN A 47 9.19 -17.37 3.87
C GLN A 47 9.57 -15.92 3.52
N ASP A 48 10.69 -15.43 4.08
CA ASP A 48 11.06 -14.01 4.03
C ASP A 48 11.34 -13.45 2.63
N PHE A 49 11.66 -14.33 1.67
CA PHE A 49 12.07 -13.98 0.31
C PHE A 49 11.06 -14.39 -0.76
N LEU A 50 9.97 -15.04 -0.37
CA LEU A 50 8.92 -15.49 -1.28
C LEU A 50 7.78 -14.45 -1.31
N PHE A 51 7.39 -14.00 -2.50
CA PHE A 51 6.31 -13.03 -2.66
C PHE A 51 5.56 -13.23 -3.98
N SER A 52 4.36 -12.67 -4.06
CA SER A 52 3.55 -12.63 -5.28
C SER A 52 3.41 -11.21 -5.79
N VAL A 53 3.28 -11.10 -7.11
CA VAL A 53 3.07 -9.86 -7.87
C VAL A 53 1.83 -10.06 -8.73
N SER A 54 0.84 -9.20 -8.61
CA SER A 54 -0.31 -9.16 -9.52
C SER A 54 -0.19 -7.99 -10.50
N SER A 55 -0.69 -8.15 -11.71
CA SER A 55 -0.56 -7.15 -12.77
C SER A 55 -1.81 -6.99 -13.64
N TRP A 56 -1.86 -5.86 -14.33
CA TRP A 56 -2.81 -5.55 -15.38
C TRP A 56 -2.69 -6.46 -16.61
N ASP A 57 -1.58 -7.20 -16.74
CA ASP A 57 -1.40 -8.25 -17.76
C ASP A 57 -2.18 -9.55 -17.47
N LYS A 58 -3.09 -9.50 -16.48
CA LYS A 58 -4.00 -10.57 -16.07
C LYS A 58 -3.32 -11.73 -15.36
N LYS A 59 -2.06 -11.60 -14.97
CA LYS A 59 -1.31 -12.68 -14.31
C LYS A 59 -0.97 -12.37 -12.86
N VAL A 60 -0.80 -13.44 -12.10
CA VAL A 60 -0.12 -13.41 -10.80
C VAL A 60 1.13 -14.25 -10.92
N ARG A 61 2.27 -13.67 -10.56
CA ARG A 61 3.58 -14.34 -10.57
C ARG A 61 4.13 -14.45 -9.16
N VAL A 62 4.73 -15.59 -8.86
CA VAL A 62 5.39 -15.87 -7.58
C VAL A 62 6.90 -15.82 -7.80
N TRP A 63 7.59 -15.07 -6.96
CA TRP A 63 9.02 -14.84 -7.02
C TRP A 63 9.66 -15.24 -5.70
N ASP A 64 10.88 -15.77 -5.79
CA ASP A 64 11.74 -16.07 -4.65
C ASP A 64 13.10 -15.41 -4.83
N ILE A 65 13.70 -14.93 -3.75
CA ILE A 65 15.06 -14.38 -3.76
C ILE A 65 16.01 -15.37 -3.11
N ASN A 66 16.93 -15.89 -3.90
CA ASN A 66 17.97 -16.79 -3.42
C ASN A 66 19.34 -16.22 -3.79
N GLY A 67 20.20 -16.00 -2.78
CA GLY A 67 21.55 -15.46 -2.99
C GLY A 67 21.58 -14.09 -3.68
N GLY A 68 20.58 -13.23 -3.43
CA GLY A 68 20.46 -11.90 -4.06
C GLY A 68 19.90 -11.91 -5.48
N THR A 69 19.53 -13.07 -6.02
CA THR A 69 18.94 -13.21 -7.36
C THR A 69 17.47 -13.57 -7.28
N ALA A 70 16.64 -12.86 -8.03
CA ALA A 70 15.21 -13.16 -8.14
C ALA A 70 14.94 -14.30 -9.13
N GLN A 71 14.11 -15.25 -8.73
CA GLN A 71 13.73 -16.41 -9.54
C GLN A 71 12.21 -16.55 -9.56
N GLY A 72 11.65 -16.74 -10.76
CA GLY A 72 10.23 -17.06 -10.93
C GLY A 72 9.94 -18.48 -10.44
N ARG A 73 8.94 -18.63 -9.56
CA ARG A 73 8.54 -19.91 -8.96
C ARG A 73 7.26 -20.47 -9.57
N ALA A 74 6.29 -19.60 -9.85
CA ALA A 74 5.01 -19.99 -10.42
C ALA A 74 4.34 -18.79 -11.12
N GLU A 75 3.43 -19.08 -12.04
CA GLU A 75 2.55 -18.11 -12.68
C GLU A 75 1.17 -18.75 -12.85
N TYR A 76 0.12 -17.96 -12.66
CA TYR A 76 -1.24 -18.32 -13.04
C TYR A 76 -1.99 -17.09 -13.54
N GLN A 77 -3.09 -17.31 -14.26
CA GLN A 77 -3.79 -16.26 -15.01
C GLN A 77 -5.26 -16.10 -14.62
N HIS A 78 -5.73 -14.87 -14.78
CA HIS A 78 -7.12 -14.42 -14.75
C HIS A 78 -7.59 -14.09 -16.17
N GLN A 79 -8.90 -13.84 -16.33
CA GLN A 79 -9.46 -13.45 -17.65
C GLN A 79 -9.36 -11.93 -17.91
N ALA A 80 -9.07 -11.15 -16.88
CA ALA A 80 -8.92 -9.69 -16.92
C ALA A 80 -7.87 -9.22 -15.89
N PRO A 81 -7.50 -7.93 -15.86
CA PRO A 81 -6.51 -7.38 -14.93
C PRO A 81 -6.69 -7.84 -13.48
N VAL A 82 -5.61 -8.28 -12.84
CA VAL A 82 -5.62 -8.67 -11.42
C VAL A 82 -5.34 -7.45 -10.57
N LEU A 83 -6.13 -7.19 -9.54
CA LEU A 83 -6.07 -5.95 -8.76
C LEU A 83 -5.50 -6.14 -7.35
N ALA A 84 -5.45 -7.38 -6.86
CA ALA A 84 -4.95 -7.71 -5.53
C ALA A 84 -4.43 -9.15 -5.46
N THR A 85 -3.43 -9.38 -4.60
CA THR A 85 -2.94 -10.72 -4.22
C THR A 85 -2.59 -10.76 -2.74
N ARG A 86 -2.88 -11.87 -2.03
CA ARG A 86 -2.53 -12.06 -0.60
C ARG A 86 -2.25 -13.52 -0.28
N TRP A 87 -1.34 -13.74 0.67
CA TRP A 87 -1.01 -15.07 1.19
C TRP A 87 -1.91 -15.45 2.37
N SER A 88 -2.25 -16.74 2.49
CA SER A 88 -2.84 -17.32 3.69
C SER A 88 -1.87 -17.29 4.86
N GLY A 89 -2.36 -17.30 6.09
CA GLY A 89 -1.52 -17.18 7.29
C GLY A 89 -0.50 -18.31 7.42
N ASP A 90 -0.84 -19.51 6.96
CA ASP A 90 0.04 -20.68 6.91
C ASP A 90 1.01 -20.69 5.72
N GLY A 91 0.91 -19.70 4.81
CA GLY A 91 1.76 -19.58 3.63
C GLY A 91 1.53 -20.63 2.54
N THR A 92 0.48 -21.47 2.64
CA THR A 92 0.24 -22.54 1.67
C THR A 92 -0.60 -22.10 0.46
N LYS A 93 -1.28 -20.94 0.56
CA LYS A 93 -2.20 -20.44 -0.46
C LYS A 93 -1.95 -18.98 -0.80
N ILE A 94 -2.22 -18.64 -2.06
CA ILE A 94 -2.23 -17.27 -2.56
C ILE A 94 -3.62 -16.99 -3.12
N ALA A 95 -4.34 -16.05 -2.54
CA ALA A 95 -5.61 -15.56 -3.07
C ALA A 95 -5.39 -14.35 -3.97
N SER A 96 -6.20 -14.24 -5.02
CA SER A 96 -6.17 -13.13 -5.97
C SER A 96 -7.57 -12.79 -6.47
N GLY A 97 -7.72 -11.57 -6.99
CA GLY A 97 -8.99 -11.03 -7.44
C GLY A 97 -8.77 -9.86 -8.38
N GLY A 98 -9.67 -9.73 -9.36
CA GLY A 98 -9.46 -8.83 -10.49
C GLY A 98 -10.75 -8.30 -11.13
N CYS A 99 -10.54 -7.69 -12.30
CA CYS A 99 -11.59 -7.12 -13.16
C CYS A 99 -12.47 -8.17 -13.85
N ASP A 100 -12.16 -9.45 -13.70
CA ASP A 100 -12.99 -10.58 -14.15
C ASP A 100 -14.01 -11.01 -13.09
N ASN A 101 -14.07 -10.26 -11.97
CA ASN A 101 -14.94 -10.48 -10.82
C ASN A 101 -14.68 -11.79 -10.06
N ALA A 102 -13.68 -12.57 -10.48
CA ALA A 102 -13.35 -13.85 -9.90
C ALA A 102 -12.50 -13.68 -8.62
N VAL A 103 -12.69 -14.59 -7.68
CA VAL A 103 -11.77 -14.82 -6.57
C VAL A 103 -11.06 -16.14 -6.83
N MET A 104 -9.75 -16.07 -7.04
CA MET A 104 -8.91 -17.24 -7.32
C MET A 104 -8.06 -17.58 -6.10
N VAL A 105 -7.78 -18.87 -5.90
CA VAL A 105 -6.81 -19.36 -4.94
C VAL A 105 -5.84 -20.29 -5.65
N PHE A 106 -4.56 -19.98 -5.51
CA PHE A 106 -3.44 -20.82 -5.93
C PHE A 106 -2.87 -21.55 -4.72
N ASP A 107 -2.79 -22.88 -4.81
CA ASP A 107 -2.18 -23.73 -3.82
C ASP A 107 -0.70 -23.94 -4.15
N VAL A 108 0.18 -23.51 -3.24
CA VAL A 108 1.63 -23.43 -3.48
C VAL A 108 2.27 -24.81 -3.58
N GLY A 109 1.74 -25.80 -2.85
CA GLY A 109 2.28 -27.15 -2.84
C GLY A 109 1.95 -27.95 -4.11
N SER A 110 0.71 -27.84 -4.59
CA SER A 110 0.26 -28.53 -5.81
C SER A 110 0.49 -27.75 -7.10
N GLY A 111 0.72 -26.44 -7.02
CA GLY A 111 0.85 -25.57 -8.18
C GLY A 111 -0.47 -25.35 -8.93
N GLN A 112 -1.62 -25.61 -8.31
CA GLN A 112 -2.93 -25.49 -8.94
C GLN A 112 -3.63 -24.19 -8.54
N ALA A 113 -4.20 -23.49 -9.52
CA ALA A 113 -5.07 -22.34 -9.31
C ALA A 113 -6.53 -22.74 -9.58
N GLN A 114 -7.44 -22.33 -8.71
CA GLN A 114 -8.87 -22.55 -8.87
C GLN A 114 -9.69 -21.33 -8.48
N GLN A 115 -10.83 -21.15 -9.14
CA GLN A 115 -11.81 -20.14 -8.74
C GLN A 115 -12.58 -20.65 -7.51
N VAL A 116 -12.60 -19.85 -6.45
CA VAL A 116 -13.25 -20.19 -5.18
C VAL A 116 -14.47 -19.30 -4.89
N GLY A 117 -14.69 -18.27 -5.68
CA GLY A 117 -15.80 -17.34 -5.49
C GLY A 117 -15.92 -16.33 -6.62
N ALA A 118 -16.97 -15.52 -6.54
CA ALA A 118 -17.22 -14.42 -7.48
C ALA A 118 -17.97 -13.26 -6.82
N HIS A 119 -17.78 -12.08 -7.43
CA HIS A 119 -18.50 -10.86 -7.17
C HIS A 119 -19.30 -10.44 -8.41
N ASP A 120 -20.17 -9.45 -8.26
CA ASP A 120 -20.95 -8.90 -9.38
C ASP A 120 -20.20 -7.77 -10.12
N ALA A 121 -19.04 -7.37 -9.58
CA ALA A 121 -18.09 -6.44 -10.19
C ALA A 121 -16.66 -6.71 -9.67
N ALA A 122 -15.69 -5.93 -10.16
CA ALA A 122 -14.26 -6.18 -9.94
C ALA A 122 -13.89 -6.30 -8.46
N VAL A 123 -13.07 -7.30 -8.14
CA VAL A 123 -12.57 -7.54 -6.78
C VAL A 123 -11.34 -6.69 -6.57
N LYS A 124 -11.46 -5.64 -5.75
CA LYS A 124 -10.42 -4.61 -5.60
C LYS A 124 -9.42 -4.88 -4.48
N ALA A 125 -9.84 -5.62 -3.44
CA ALA A 125 -9.01 -5.87 -2.28
C ALA A 125 -9.33 -7.22 -1.62
N LEU A 126 -8.31 -7.82 -1.01
CA LEU A 126 -8.38 -9.14 -0.38
C LEU A 126 -7.61 -9.11 0.95
N ARG A 127 -8.00 -9.92 1.95
CA ARG A 127 -7.21 -10.20 3.16
C ARG A 127 -7.53 -11.60 3.68
N PHE A 128 -6.52 -12.34 4.13
CA PHE A 128 -6.74 -13.46 5.04
C PHE A 128 -6.79 -12.92 6.48
N VAL A 129 -7.84 -13.28 7.22
CA VAL A 129 -8.11 -12.78 8.56
C VAL A 129 -8.53 -13.91 9.49
N GLN A 130 -8.45 -13.67 10.79
CA GLN A 130 -8.91 -14.62 11.82
C GLN A 130 -10.23 -14.13 12.42
N CYS A 131 -11.34 -14.78 12.06
CA CYS A 131 -12.70 -14.41 12.44
C CYS A 131 -13.15 -15.07 13.75
N GLY A 132 -13.96 -14.34 14.51
CA GLY A 132 -14.62 -14.79 15.72
C GLY A 132 -13.66 -15.09 16.89
N PRO A 133 -14.21 -15.58 18.01
CA PRO A 133 -13.42 -16.02 19.17
C PRO A 133 -12.62 -17.29 18.88
N THR A 134 -13.03 -18.10 17.90
CA THR A 134 -12.36 -19.36 17.52
C THR A 134 -11.12 -19.14 16.66
N ASN A 135 -10.84 -17.91 16.20
CA ASN A 135 -9.79 -17.60 15.24
C ASN A 135 -9.87 -18.53 14.01
N ALA A 136 -11.05 -18.61 13.40
CA ALA A 136 -11.20 -19.33 12.14
C ALA A 136 -10.61 -18.46 11.01
N GLU A 137 -9.69 -19.03 10.24
CA GLU A 137 -9.15 -18.32 9.08
C GLU A 137 -10.24 -18.16 8.01
N CYS A 138 -10.38 -16.95 7.48
CA CYS A 138 -11.29 -16.64 6.40
C CYS A 138 -10.58 -15.74 5.38
N LEU A 139 -10.85 -15.96 4.10
CA LEU A 139 -10.56 -14.98 3.07
C LEU A 139 -11.67 -13.91 3.10
N VAL A 140 -11.29 -12.65 3.07
CA VAL A 140 -12.19 -11.49 2.94
C VAL A 140 -11.91 -10.79 1.64
N THR A 141 -12.95 -10.50 0.87
CA THR A 141 -12.84 -9.84 -0.44
C THR A 141 -13.74 -8.62 -0.48
N GLY A 142 -13.24 -7.51 -1.01
CA GLY A 142 -13.99 -6.26 -1.17
C GLY A 142 -14.05 -5.86 -2.63
N SER A 143 -15.25 -5.52 -3.11
CA SER A 143 -15.53 -5.31 -4.54
C SER A 143 -16.20 -3.97 -4.85
N TRP A 144 -16.15 -3.61 -6.13
CA TRP A 144 -16.94 -2.51 -6.70
C TRP A 144 -18.43 -2.82 -6.79
N ASP A 145 -18.88 -4.04 -6.48
CA ASP A 145 -20.30 -4.35 -6.31
C ASP A 145 -20.88 -3.84 -4.98
N LYS A 146 -20.07 -3.08 -4.22
CA LYS A 146 -20.41 -2.52 -2.91
C LYS A 146 -20.59 -3.60 -1.83
N THR A 147 -19.94 -4.74 -1.98
CA THR A 147 -19.95 -5.79 -0.97
C THR A 147 -18.55 -6.11 -0.44
N VAL A 148 -18.52 -6.54 0.82
CA VAL A 148 -17.42 -7.32 1.39
C VAL A 148 -17.94 -8.73 1.65
N LYS A 149 -17.28 -9.75 1.11
CA LYS A 149 -17.64 -11.17 1.26
C LYS A 149 -16.58 -11.91 2.06
N TYR A 150 -17.02 -12.88 2.85
CA TYR A 150 -16.18 -13.77 3.66
C TYR A 150 -16.26 -15.19 3.10
N TRP A 151 -15.13 -15.88 3.00
CA TRP A 151 -15.03 -17.21 2.42
C TRP A 151 -14.21 -18.13 3.34
N ASP A 152 -14.73 -19.33 3.58
CA ASP A 152 -13.99 -20.39 4.29
C ASP A 152 -13.23 -21.33 3.36
N LEU A 153 -13.33 -21.10 2.04
CA LEU A 153 -12.70 -21.85 0.94
C LEU A 153 -13.12 -23.33 0.83
N ARG A 154 -14.09 -23.79 1.62
CA ARG A 154 -14.63 -25.16 1.56
C ARG A 154 -15.77 -25.27 0.56
N GLN A 155 -16.45 -24.17 0.29
CA GLN A 155 -17.58 -24.08 -0.64
C GLN A 155 -17.46 -22.79 -1.47
N PRO A 156 -18.04 -22.75 -2.68
CA PRO A 156 -17.99 -21.57 -3.54
C PRO A 156 -18.91 -20.42 -3.10
N GLN A 157 -19.72 -20.61 -2.06
CA GLN A 157 -20.61 -19.59 -1.52
C GLN A 157 -19.93 -18.85 -0.36
N PRO A 158 -20.11 -17.52 -0.26
CA PRO A 158 -19.57 -16.79 0.88
C PRO A 158 -20.32 -17.18 2.16
N ILE A 159 -19.58 -17.32 3.26
CA ILE A 159 -20.17 -17.60 4.58
C ILE A 159 -20.87 -16.36 5.16
N SER A 160 -20.52 -15.17 4.67
CA SER A 160 -21.15 -13.90 5.05
C SER A 160 -20.93 -12.85 3.97
N THR A 161 -21.87 -11.93 3.83
CA THR A 161 -21.77 -10.75 2.97
C THR A 161 -22.18 -9.51 3.76
N LEU A 162 -21.36 -8.47 3.70
CA LEU A 162 -21.62 -7.14 4.26
C LEU A 162 -21.82 -6.13 3.14
N MET A 163 -22.89 -5.35 3.25
CA MET A 163 -23.16 -4.23 2.34
C MET A 163 -22.31 -3.02 2.74
N MET A 164 -21.51 -2.53 1.80
CA MET A 164 -20.72 -1.31 1.94
C MET A 164 -21.52 -0.10 1.45
N PRO A 165 -21.26 1.10 1.98
CA PRO A 165 -21.96 2.32 1.54
C PRO A 165 -21.69 2.65 0.07
N GLU A 166 -20.51 2.28 -0.44
CA GLU A 166 -20.10 2.51 -1.82
C GLU A 166 -19.04 1.49 -2.26
N ARG A 167 -18.56 1.61 -3.50
CA ARG A 167 -17.51 0.75 -4.09
C ARG A 167 -16.29 0.68 -3.18
N VAL A 168 -15.77 -0.52 -2.94
CA VAL A 168 -14.54 -0.70 -2.17
C VAL A 168 -13.33 -0.22 -2.98
N TYR A 169 -12.54 0.70 -2.43
CA TYR A 169 -11.31 1.20 -3.05
C TYR A 169 -10.05 0.60 -2.45
N CYS A 170 -10.05 0.36 -1.13
CA CYS A 170 -8.93 -0.22 -0.41
C CYS A 170 -9.42 -0.92 0.86
N MET A 171 -8.65 -1.89 1.34
CA MET A 171 -8.94 -2.63 2.55
C MET A 171 -7.65 -3.09 3.21
N ASP A 172 -7.58 -3.03 4.53
CA ASP A 172 -6.49 -3.64 5.30
C ASP A 172 -6.98 -4.20 6.63
N SER A 173 -6.22 -5.13 7.19
CA SER A 173 -6.56 -5.80 8.44
C SER A 173 -5.34 -6.04 9.29
N LYS A 174 -5.49 -5.89 10.61
CA LYS A 174 -4.49 -6.34 11.58
C LYS A 174 -5.16 -6.76 12.87
N GLN A 175 -4.69 -7.87 13.44
CA GLN A 175 -5.33 -8.50 14.60
C GLN A 175 -6.84 -8.70 14.34
N LYS A 176 -7.70 -8.10 15.18
CA LYS A 176 -9.15 -8.15 15.05
C LYS A 176 -9.75 -6.92 14.37
N LEU A 177 -8.93 -6.02 13.83
CA LEU A 177 -9.38 -4.84 13.11
C LEU A 177 -9.37 -5.08 11.60
N LEU A 178 -10.52 -4.85 10.96
CA LEU A 178 -10.64 -4.75 9.50
C LEU A 178 -11.13 -3.34 9.14
N VAL A 179 -10.44 -2.67 8.22
CA VAL A 179 -10.77 -1.32 7.76
C VAL A 179 -10.97 -1.33 6.25
N VAL A 180 -12.08 -0.77 5.80
CA VAL A 180 -12.46 -0.68 4.39
C VAL A 180 -12.64 0.79 4.02
N GLY A 181 -11.86 1.26 3.05
CA GLY A 181 -12.06 2.57 2.42
C GLY A 181 -12.88 2.41 1.15
N THR A 182 -13.95 3.19 1.02
CA THR A 182 -14.88 3.13 -0.11
C THR A 182 -14.95 4.45 -0.88
N ALA A 183 -15.65 4.46 -2.01
CA ALA A 183 -15.99 5.69 -2.69
C ALA A 183 -16.77 6.65 -1.78
N GLU A 184 -16.83 7.92 -2.18
CA GLU A 184 -17.41 9.00 -1.37
C GLU A 184 -16.73 9.20 -0.01
N ARG A 185 -15.51 8.66 0.14
CA ARG A 185 -14.63 8.81 1.30
C ARG A 185 -15.16 8.15 2.58
N HIS A 186 -16.08 7.19 2.51
CA HIS A 186 -16.45 6.44 3.72
C HIS A 186 -15.32 5.50 4.14
N ILE A 187 -15.05 5.48 5.43
CA ILE A 187 -14.18 4.54 6.12
C ILE A 187 -15.07 3.68 7.01
N VAL A 188 -15.10 2.38 6.72
CA VAL A 188 -15.86 1.37 7.46
C VAL A 188 -14.89 0.56 8.30
N VAL A 189 -15.16 0.49 9.60
CA VAL A 189 -14.40 -0.28 10.58
C VAL A 189 -15.24 -1.47 11.01
N ILE A 190 -14.65 -2.66 11.01
CA ILE A 190 -15.27 -3.92 11.38
C ILE A 190 -14.39 -4.59 12.44
N ASP A 191 -15.02 -5.03 13.54
CA ASP A 191 -14.40 -5.90 14.53
C ASP A 191 -14.53 -7.35 14.05
N LEU A 192 -13.41 -8.01 13.82
CA LEU A 192 -13.37 -9.40 13.34
C LEU A 192 -13.77 -10.43 14.39
N ASN A 193 -13.98 -10.03 15.65
CA ASN A 193 -14.73 -10.87 16.60
C ASN A 193 -16.21 -10.98 16.22
N ASN A 194 -16.76 -9.94 15.57
CA ASN A 194 -18.14 -9.86 15.09
C ASN A 194 -18.18 -9.48 13.59
N PRO A 195 -17.61 -10.31 12.70
CA PRO A 195 -17.29 -9.96 11.31
C PRO A 195 -18.55 -9.75 10.43
N THR A 196 -19.73 -10.06 10.94
CA THR A 196 -21.03 -9.87 10.26
C THR A 196 -21.66 -8.51 10.56
N SER A 197 -20.97 -7.63 11.29
CA SER A 197 -21.48 -6.33 11.70
C SER A 197 -20.46 -5.22 11.46
N ILE A 198 -20.95 -4.05 11.02
CA ILE A 198 -20.14 -2.84 10.93
C ILE A 198 -20.02 -2.25 12.33
N PHE A 199 -18.79 -2.10 12.83
CA PHE A 199 -18.53 -1.49 14.13
C PHE A 199 -18.69 0.03 14.07
N LYS A 200 -18.12 0.68 13.05
CA LYS A 200 -18.17 2.14 12.90
C LYS A 200 -18.03 2.53 11.43
N THR A 201 -18.84 3.49 10.99
CA THR A 201 -18.64 4.16 9.68
C THR A 201 -18.37 5.63 9.91
N THR A 202 -17.29 6.14 9.34
CA THR A 202 -16.93 7.56 9.38
C THR A 202 -16.62 8.07 7.98
N THR A 203 -16.63 9.39 7.81
CA THR A 203 -16.06 10.01 6.61
C THR A 203 -14.57 10.24 6.83
N SER A 204 -13.75 9.98 5.81
CA SER A 204 -12.31 10.27 5.84
C SER A 204 -12.06 11.73 6.25
N PRO A 205 -11.08 12.00 7.11
CA PRO A 205 -10.67 13.37 7.45
C PRO A 205 -9.99 14.09 6.27
N LEU A 206 -9.63 13.36 5.21
CA LEU A 206 -9.03 13.92 4.00
C LEU A 206 -10.15 14.41 3.06
N LYS A 207 -9.88 15.50 2.34
CA LYS A 207 -10.90 16.19 1.55
C LYS A 207 -11.14 15.53 0.20
N TRP A 208 -10.18 14.76 -0.27
CA TRP A 208 -10.21 14.10 -1.58
C TRP A 208 -10.36 12.59 -1.45
N GLN A 209 -10.55 11.93 -2.59
CA GLN A 209 -10.76 10.48 -2.70
C GLN A 209 -9.73 9.69 -1.90
N THR A 210 -10.22 8.75 -1.08
CA THR A 210 -9.40 7.76 -0.38
C THR A 210 -8.77 6.80 -1.38
N ARG A 211 -7.46 6.58 -1.27
CA ARG A 211 -6.68 5.72 -2.18
C ARG A 211 -6.14 4.48 -1.48
N SER A 212 -5.71 4.62 -0.23
CA SER A 212 -5.04 3.56 0.53
C SER A 212 -5.40 3.63 2.00
N VAL A 213 -5.40 2.47 2.66
CA VAL A 213 -5.53 2.33 4.12
C VAL A 213 -4.52 1.30 4.62
N ALA A 214 -4.00 1.49 5.83
CA ALA A 214 -3.09 0.55 6.47
C ALA A 214 -3.33 0.50 7.98
N CYS A 215 -3.59 -0.68 8.53
CA CYS A 215 -3.88 -0.89 9.95
C CYS A 215 -2.59 -0.93 10.78
N TYR A 216 -2.65 -0.41 12.00
CA TYR A 216 -1.52 -0.45 12.93
C TYR A 216 -1.26 -1.87 13.40
N ILE A 217 -0.01 -2.18 13.78
CA ILE A 217 0.37 -3.51 14.27
C ILE A 217 -0.43 -3.93 15.52
N GLU A 218 -0.83 -2.95 16.33
CA GLU A 218 -1.62 -3.10 17.55
C GLU A 218 -3.13 -3.29 17.28
N GLY A 219 -3.60 -3.08 16.05
CA GLY A 219 -5.02 -3.21 15.70
C GLY A 219 -5.95 -2.18 16.34
N ASN A 220 -5.43 -1.06 16.84
CA ASN A 220 -6.23 0.00 17.50
C ASN A 220 -6.41 1.27 16.65
N GLY A 221 -5.92 1.27 15.41
CA GLY A 221 -5.99 2.40 14.50
C GLY A 221 -5.47 2.07 13.11
N PHE A 222 -5.48 3.07 12.24
CA PHE A 222 -5.10 2.95 10.85
C PHE A 222 -4.62 4.28 10.27
N ALA A 223 -3.85 4.20 9.19
CA ALA A 223 -3.50 5.34 8.35
C ALA A 223 -4.40 5.36 7.10
N VAL A 224 -4.73 6.55 6.62
CA VAL A 224 -5.52 6.76 5.40
C VAL A 224 -4.73 7.64 4.45
N GLY A 225 -4.54 7.20 3.20
CA GLY A 225 -3.94 7.97 2.11
C GLY A 225 -4.99 8.44 1.12
N SER A 226 -4.76 9.61 0.53
CA SER A 226 -5.67 10.19 -0.47
C SER A 226 -4.94 10.55 -1.76
N ILE A 227 -5.72 10.87 -2.80
CA ILE A 227 -5.18 11.35 -4.07
C ILE A 227 -4.56 12.76 -4.00
N GLU A 228 -4.75 13.49 -2.89
CA GLU A 228 -4.25 14.86 -2.71
C GLU A 228 -2.88 14.93 -2.00
N GLY A 229 -2.05 13.89 -2.05
CA GLY A 229 -0.73 13.92 -1.40
C GLY A 229 -0.83 14.23 0.09
N ARG A 230 -1.72 13.50 0.78
CA ARG A 230 -1.93 13.58 2.22
C ARG A 230 -2.17 12.21 2.82
N CYS A 231 -1.67 12.05 4.03
CA CYS A 231 -1.91 10.91 4.90
C CYS A 231 -2.54 11.41 6.22
N ALA A 232 -3.48 10.64 6.76
CA ALA A 232 -4.11 10.86 8.06
C ALA A 232 -3.93 9.67 8.98
N ILE A 233 -3.54 9.93 10.22
CA ILE A 233 -3.42 8.97 11.33
C ILE A 233 -4.74 8.99 12.09
N GLN A 234 -5.39 7.83 12.17
CA GLN A 234 -6.71 7.63 12.76
C GLN A 234 -6.68 6.53 13.83
N TYR A 235 -7.35 6.76 14.94
CA TYR A 235 -7.56 5.79 16.01
C TYR A 235 -9.04 5.39 16.03
N VAL A 236 -9.30 4.13 16.38
CA VAL A 236 -10.68 3.61 16.47
C VAL A 236 -11.41 4.25 17.65
N ASP A 237 -10.72 4.36 18.79
CA ASP A 237 -11.19 5.03 19.99
C ASP A 237 -11.25 6.55 19.81
N ASP A 238 -12.38 7.15 20.19
CA ASP A 238 -12.63 8.58 19.96
C ASP A 238 -11.81 9.50 20.88
N GLN A 239 -11.46 9.05 22.08
CA GLN A 239 -10.65 9.84 23.01
C GLN A 239 -9.20 9.90 22.52
N GLU A 240 -8.64 8.75 22.14
CA GLU A 240 -7.30 8.68 21.56
C GLU A 240 -7.25 9.39 20.21
N GLN A 241 -8.32 9.31 19.40
CA GLN A 241 -8.40 10.05 18.14
C GLN A 241 -8.28 11.57 18.34
N ARG A 242 -8.94 12.13 19.37
CA ARG A 242 -8.84 13.58 19.67
C ARG A 242 -7.45 14.00 20.13
N LYS A 243 -6.75 13.12 20.84
CA LYS A 243 -5.43 13.38 21.42
C LYS A 243 -4.30 13.21 20.41
N SER A 244 -4.36 12.11 19.66
CA SER A 244 -3.23 11.59 18.89
C SER A 244 -3.46 11.59 17.40
N GLY A 245 -4.72 11.70 16.93
CA GLY A 245 -5.04 11.78 15.50
C GLY A 245 -4.56 13.07 14.85
N PHE A 246 -4.02 12.97 13.63
CA PHE A 246 -3.56 14.13 12.85
C PHE A 246 -3.50 13.79 11.36
N SER A 247 -3.26 14.80 10.51
CA SER A 247 -2.94 14.60 9.10
C SER A 247 -1.73 15.42 8.68
N PHE A 248 -1.05 14.99 7.64
CA PHE A 248 0.14 15.65 7.12
C PHE A 248 0.22 15.57 5.60
N LYS A 249 1.01 16.46 5.00
CA LYS A 249 1.27 16.49 3.56
C LYS A 249 2.42 15.54 3.23
N CYS A 250 2.31 14.80 2.14
CA CYS A 250 3.34 13.92 1.58
C CYS A 250 3.21 13.88 0.06
N HIS A 251 4.21 13.37 -0.65
CA HIS A 251 4.18 13.21 -2.12
C HIS A 251 3.77 14.50 -2.86
N ARG A 252 4.49 15.58 -2.56
CA ARG A 252 4.31 16.92 -3.15
C ARG A 252 5.65 17.48 -3.55
N VAL A 253 5.75 17.97 -4.78
CA VAL A 253 6.97 18.56 -5.33
C VAL A 253 6.73 20.06 -5.52
N GLN A 254 7.62 20.89 -4.98
CA GLN A 254 7.59 22.32 -5.26
C GLN A 254 8.25 22.56 -6.62
N GLN A 255 7.51 23.14 -7.56
CA GLN A 255 8.08 23.67 -8.79
C GLN A 255 8.24 25.18 -8.65
N GLN A 256 9.48 25.64 -8.81
CA GLN A 256 9.73 27.06 -9.03
C GLN A 256 9.50 27.34 -10.51
N SER A 257 8.40 28.02 -10.82
CA SER A 257 8.21 28.59 -12.15
C SER A 257 8.90 29.96 -12.18
N THR A 258 9.97 30.08 -12.98
CA THR A 258 10.50 31.39 -13.35
C THR A 258 9.60 31.94 -14.45
N GLY A 259 8.69 32.86 -14.10
CA GLY A 259 7.91 33.57 -15.11
C GLY A 259 8.83 34.25 -16.12
N ALA A 260 8.49 34.20 -17.40
CA ALA A 260 9.17 34.98 -18.43
C ALA A 260 9.18 36.47 -18.01
N ALA A 261 10.36 37.09 -18.09
CA ALA A 261 10.67 38.50 -17.88
C ALA A 261 9.61 39.35 -17.11
N GLY A 262 9.74 39.44 -15.79
CA GLY A 262 9.07 40.47 -14.97
C GLY A 262 7.80 40.06 -14.21
N GLY A 263 7.36 38.80 -14.32
CA GLY A 263 6.22 38.28 -13.55
C GLY A 263 6.59 37.78 -12.15
N ARG A 264 5.68 37.98 -11.17
CA ARG A 264 5.81 37.47 -9.78
C ARG A 264 6.10 35.96 -9.78
N SER A 265 7.10 35.54 -8.99
CA SER A 265 7.36 34.11 -8.73
C SER A 265 6.15 33.46 -8.05
N SER A 266 5.49 32.52 -8.73
CA SER A 266 4.51 31.62 -8.13
C SER A 266 5.17 30.27 -7.84
N THR A 267 5.19 29.90 -6.56
CA THR A 267 5.57 28.55 -6.15
C THR A 267 4.34 27.66 -6.24
N GLU A 268 4.21 26.92 -7.34
CA GLU A 268 3.16 25.90 -7.46
C GLU A 268 3.67 24.56 -6.92
N SER A 269 2.85 23.90 -6.11
CA SER A 269 3.14 22.57 -5.60
C SER A 269 2.41 21.56 -6.46
N GLN A 270 3.16 20.76 -7.21
CA GLN A 270 2.62 19.59 -7.88
C GLN A 270 2.27 18.55 -6.81
N VAL A 271 1.07 17.99 -6.90
CA VAL A 271 0.49 17.09 -5.90
C VAL A 271 0.26 15.73 -6.52
N TYR A 272 0.65 14.67 -5.82
CA TYR A 272 0.57 13.31 -6.31
C TYR A 272 -0.22 12.42 -5.34
N PRO A 273 -0.87 11.35 -5.85
CA PRO A 273 -1.61 10.42 -5.01
C PRO A 273 -0.70 9.62 -4.08
N VAL A 274 -1.19 9.35 -2.87
CA VAL A 274 -0.56 8.39 -1.94
C VAL A 274 -1.06 6.99 -2.30
N ASN A 275 -0.36 6.33 -3.21
CA ASN A 275 -0.78 5.06 -3.79
C ASN A 275 -0.75 3.91 -2.77
N SER A 276 0.28 3.85 -1.92
CA SER A 276 0.47 2.77 -0.96
C SER A 276 0.92 3.29 0.41
N ILE A 277 0.41 2.63 1.46
CA ILE A 277 0.84 2.81 2.84
C ILE A 277 1.01 1.41 3.44
N VAL A 278 2.11 1.18 4.15
CA VAL A 278 2.37 -0.09 4.82
C VAL A 278 3.11 0.14 6.13
N PHE A 279 2.68 -0.51 7.21
CA PHE A 279 3.37 -0.47 8.50
C PHE A 279 4.52 -1.47 8.52
N HIS A 280 5.66 -1.06 9.07
CA HIS A 280 6.75 -1.95 9.39
C HIS A 280 6.26 -2.98 10.42
N PRO A 281 6.37 -4.29 10.15
CA PRO A 281 5.67 -5.31 10.93
C PRO A 281 6.18 -5.45 12.37
N VAL A 282 7.43 -5.00 12.63
CA VAL A 282 8.06 -5.02 13.96
C VAL A 282 7.95 -3.67 14.69
N TYR A 283 8.35 -2.55 14.07
CA TYR A 283 8.51 -1.27 14.78
C TYR A 283 7.26 -0.40 14.85
N GLY A 284 6.21 -0.64 14.05
CA GLY A 284 5.00 0.21 14.07
C GLY A 284 5.18 1.61 13.45
N THR A 285 6.38 1.91 12.94
CA THR A 285 6.62 2.96 11.94
C THR A 285 6.05 2.53 10.59
N PHE A 286 5.98 3.43 9.61
CA PHE A 286 5.31 3.10 8.35
C PHE A 286 5.96 3.77 7.14
N ALA A 287 5.72 3.18 5.98
CA ALA A 287 6.11 3.71 4.69
C ALA A 287 4.92 4.31 3.96
N THR A 288 5.16 5.36 3.18
CA THR A 288 4.24 5.81 2.13
C THR A 288 4.96 5.84 0.79
N ALA A 289 4.27 5.44 -0.27
CA ALA A 289 4.76 5.55 -1.64
C ALA A 289 3.69 6.18 -2.55
N GLY A 290 4.12 6.95 -3.55
CA GLY A 290 3.21 7.81 -4.30
C GLY A 290 3.47 7.92 -5.79
N GLY A 291 2.57 8.63 -6.46
CA GLY A 291 2.64 8.91 -7.89
C GLY A 291 3.81 9.83 -8.30
N ASP A 292 4.46 10.49 -7.33
CA ASP A 292 5.69 11.25 -7.54
C ASP A 292 6.93 10.36 -7.72
N GLY A 293 6.76 9.05 -7.55
CA GLY A 293 7.82 8.06 -7.69
C GLY A 293 8.81 8.04 -6.53
N SER A 294 8.42 8.60 -5.38
CA SER A 294 9.20 8.56 -4.15
C SER A 294 8.54 7.68 -3.10
N PHE A 295 9.32 7.23 -2.12
CA PHE A 295 8.81 6.64 -0.90
C PHE A 295 9.51 7.21 0.34
N HIS A 296 8.83 7.13 1.47
CA HIS A 296 9.27 7.76 2.71
C HIS A 296 8.90 6.88 3.91
N PHE A 297 9.80 6.82 4.90
CA PHE A 297 9.54 6.20 6.20
C PHE A 297 9.19 7.25 7.24
N TRP A 298 8.21 6.95 8.08
CA TRP A 298 7.58 7.88 9.00
C TRP A 298 7.39 7.27 10.39
N ASP A 299 7.45 8.14 11.39
CA ASP A 299 7.11 7.84 12.76
C ASP A 299 5.82 8.60 13.12
N LYS A 300 4.73 7.86 13.37
CA LYS A 300 3.44 8.46 13.76
C LYS A 300 3.43 8.97 15.19
N ASN A 301 4.23 8.37 16.07
CA ASN A 301 4.25 8.68 17.50
C ASN A 301 5.01 9.98 17.74
N LEU A 302 6.15 10.16 17.06
CA LEU A 302 6.95 11.40 17.07
C LEU A 302 6.54 12.41 15.99
N ARG A 303 5.60 12.03 15.11
CA ARG A 303 5.02 12.88 14.06
C ARG A 303 6.06 13.47 13.11
N HIS A 304 7.07 12.69 12.75
CA HIS A 304 8.11 13.14 11.81
C HIS A 304 8.42 12.10 10.73
N ARG A 305 9.13 12.55 9.70
CA ARG A 305 9.73 11.68 8.70
C ARG A 305 11.05 11.13 9.23
N LEU A 306 11.24 9.81 9.14
CA LEU A 306 12.49 9.13 9.51
C LEU A 306 13.52 9.24 8.39
N LYS A 307 13.13 8.82 7.17
CA LYS A 307 13.94 8.89 5.96
C LYS A 307 13.07 9.12 4.73
N GLY A 308 13.62 9.79 3.74
CA GLY A 308 12.97 10.02 2.45
C GLY A 308 13.89 9.60 1.31
N PHE A 309 13.30 8.96 0.31
CA PHE A 309 14.00 8.52 -0.88
C PHE A 309 13.56 9.37 -2.08
N PRO A 310 14.47 9.64 -3.04
CA PRO A 310 14.20 10.54 -4.15
C PRO A 310 13.17 9.96 -5.13
N SER A 311 12.71 10.79 -6.06
CA SER A 311 11.87 10.33 -7.16
C SER A 311 12.67 9.44 -8.11
N LEU A 312 12.10 8.28 -8.43
CA LEU A 312 12.64 7.33 -9.40
C LEU A 312 12.13 7.56 -10.82
N LYS A 313 11.55 8.74 -11.09
CA LYS A 313 10.99 9.16 -12.39
C LYS A 313 9.88 8.23 -12.94
N ALA A 314 9.32 7.41 -12.07
CA ALA A 314 8.18 6.54 -12.34
C ALA A 314 7.37 6.40 -11.04
N SER A 315 6.06 6.44 -11.16
CA SER A 315 5.12 6.23 -10.05
C SER A 315 5.35 4.91 -9.34
N ILE A 316 5.11 4.91 -8.02
CA ILE A 316 5.11 3.69 -7.22
C ILE A 316 3.65 3.36 -6.87
N PRO A 317 2.99 2.41 -7.56
CA PRO A 317 1.59 2.06 -7.29
C PRO A 317 1.42 1.19 -6.04
N VAL A 318 2.43 0.40 -5.68
CA VAL A 318 2.40 -0.49 -4.53
C VAL A 318 3.77 -0.65 -3.89
N CYS A 319 3.78 -0.82 -2.57
CA CYS A 319 4.94 -1.22 -1.79
C CYS A 319 4.51 -2.12 -0.62
N ASN A 320 5.43 -2.96 -0.13
CA ASN A 320 5.17 -3.86 0.99
C ASN A 320 6.46 -4.26 1.72
N PHE A 321 6.35 -4.65 2.98
CA PHE A 321 7.45 -5.25 3.74
C PHE A 321 7.35 -6.77 3.74
N ASN A 322 8.49 -7.46 3.80
CA ASN A 322 8.50 -8.87 4.18
C ASN A 322 8.12 -9.04 5.66
N ARG A 323 7.91 -10.29 6.11
CA ARG A 323 7.35 -10.58 7.45
C ARG A 323 8.12 -9.94 8.60
N ASN A 324 9.45 -9.91 8.52
CA ASN A 324 10.29 -9.33 9.58
C ASN A 324 10.65 -7.86 9.34
N GLY A 325 10.29 -7.28 8.19
CA GLY A 325 10.54 -5.89 7.83
C GLY A 325 11.95 -5.57 7.32
N SER A 326 12.81 -6.57 7.18
CA SER A 326 14.17 -6.41 6.64
C SER A 326 14.21 -6.05 5.15
N ILE A 327 13.13 -6.32 4.42
CA ILE A 327 13.02 -6.02 2.98
C ILE A 327 11.80 -5.16 2.74
N PHE A 328 12.00 -4.05 2.04
CA PHE A 328 10.95 -3.20 1.52
C PHE A 328 10.88 -3.35 0.00
N ALA A 329 9.81 -3.99 -0.48
CA ALA A 329 9.53 -4.11 -1.90
C ALA A 329 8.70 -2.92 -2.39
N TYR A 330 9.00 -2.43 -3.58
CA TYR A 330 8.18 -1.42 -4.25
C TYR A 330 8.21 -1.61 -5.77
N ALA A 331 7.07 -1.36 -6.41
CA ALA A 331 6.94 -1.39 -7.86
C ALA A 331 7.25 -0.02 -8.47
N LEU A 332 7.88 0.00 -9.64
CA LEU A 332 7.85 1.12 -10.57
C LEU A 332 6.97 0.70 -11.74
N SER A 333 5.78 1.29 -11.83
CA SER A 333 4.76 1.04 -12.86
C SER A 333 3.83 2.22 -12.98
N TYR A 334 3.20 2.38 -14.15
CA TYR A 334 2.27 3.48 -14.36
C TYR A 334 1.00 3.30 -13.51
N ASP A 335 0.58 4.35 -12.81
CA ASP A 335 -0.55 4.31 -11.87
C ASP A 335 -1.85 4.91 -12.43
N TRP A 336 -1.85 5.26 -13.73
CA TRP A 336 -2.94 5.92 -14.45
C TRP A 336 -3.29 7.34 -13.98
N SER A 337 -2.45 7.95 -13.14
CA SER A 337 -2.72 9.28 -12.54
C SER A 337 -2.84 10.44 -13.55
N GLN A 338 -2.34 10.26 -14.77
CA GLN A 338 -2.42 11.24 -15.86
C GLN A 338 -3.26 10.74 -17.05
N GLY A 339 -4.04 9.67 -16.86
CA GLY A 339 -4.85 9.04 -17.89
C GLY A 339 -4.05 8.49 -19.07
N LEU A 340 -4.72 8.32 -20.22
CA LEU A 340 -4.12 7.74 -21.42
C LEU A 340 -2.83 8.46 -21.87
N MET A 341 -2.77 9.79 -21.70
CA MET A 341 -1.61 10.60 -22.13
C MET A 341 -0.33 10.29 -21.35
N GLY A 342 -0.44 9.82 -20.10
CA GLY A 342 0.73 9.39 -19.33
C GLY A 342 1.12 7.93 -19.56
N ASN A 343 0.26 7.15 -20.22
CA ASN A 343 0.54 5.75 -20.55
C ASN A 343 1.45 5.65 -21.77
N ARG A 344 2.75 5.56 -21.52
CA ARG A 344 3.78 5.50 -22.55
C ARG A 344 4.43 4.10 -22.60
N PRO A 345 4.78 3.56 -23.78
CA PRO A 345 5.36 2.23 -23.90
C PRO A 345 6.70 2.05 -23.15
N ASP A 346 7.42 3.13 -22.90
CA ASP A 346 8.69 3.15 -22.17
C ASP A 346 8.53 3.33 -20.65
N TYR A 347 7.29 3.39 -20.13
CA TYR A 347 7.08 3.44 -18.69
C TYR A 347 7.55 2.12 -18.07
N PRO A 348 8.43 2.14 -17.05
CA PRO A 348 9.00 0.91 -16.52
C PRO A 348 7.92 0.07 -15.84
N ASN A 349 8.08 -1.26 -15.93
CA ASN A 349 7.44 -2.23 -15.06
C ASN A 349 8.56 -3.01 -14.37
N VAL A 350 8.84 -2.67 -13.12
CA VAL A 350 9.97 -3.19 -12.35
C VAL A 350 9.56 -3.38 -10.89
N VAL A 351 10.02 -4.44 -10.25
CA VAL A 351 9.97 -4.58 -8.78
C VAL A 351 11.37 -4.36 -8.25
N ARG A 352 11.51 -3.53 -7.22
CA ARG A 352 12.76 -3.34 -6.49
C ARG A 352 12.61 -3.81 -5.06
N LEU A 353 13.65 -4.42 -4.53
CA LEU A 353 13.73 -4.86 -3.15
C LEU A 353 14.86 -4.10 -2.46
N HIS A 354 14.48 -3.25 -1.52
CA HIS A 354 15.39 -2.48 -0.70
C HIS A 354 15.68 -3.22 0.60
N ALA A 355 16.96 -3.44 0.90
CA ALA A 355 17.40 -4.00 2.19
C ALA A 355 17.36 -2.89 3.24
N VAL A 356 16.42 -3.01 4.17
CA VAL A 356 16.09 -1.97 5.15
C VAL A 356 17.04 -2.06 6.35
N THR A 357 17.48 -0.92 6.86
CA THR A 357 18.29 -0.86 8.09
C THR A 357 17.53 -0.22 9.26
N ASP A 358 17.87 -0.59 10.50
CA ASP A 358 17.28 -0.01 11.72
C ASP A 358 17.30 1.53 11.71
N GLU A 359 18.36 2.14 11.18
CA GLU A 359 18.51 3.61 11.15
C GLU A 359 17.44 4.32 10.32
N GLU A 360 16.86 3.62 9.35
CA GLU A 360 15.90 4.16 8.39
C GLU A 360 14.46 4.04 8.88
N VAL A 361 14.15 2.98 9.60
CA VAL A 361 12.76 2.61 9.94
C VAL A 361 12.47 2.56 11.43
N LYS A 362 13.47 2.55 12.32
CA LYS A 362 13.23 2.50 13.76
C LYS A 362 13.00 3.89 14.33
N GLU A 363 12.14 3.98 15.34
CA GLU A 363 11.92 5.23 16.07
C GLU A 363 13.24 5.74 16.67
N LYS A 364 13.52 7.03 16.50
CA LYS A 364 14.69 7.67 17.09
C LYS A 364 14.37 8.02 18.55
N LYS A 365 15.17 7.53 19.50
CA LYS A 365 15.04 7.93 20.91
C LYS A 365 15.13 9.46 21.01
N LYS A 366 14.21 10.09 21.75
CA LYS A 366 14.35 11.50 22.13
C LYS A 366 15.65 11.63 22.90
N ARG A 367 16.58 12.45 22.39
CA ARG A 367 17.78 12.86 23.12
C ARG A 367 17.43 13.75 24.29
#